data_AF-A0A849M733-F1
#
_entry.id   AF-A0A849M733-F1
#
_cell.length_a   1.000
_cell.length_b   1.000
_cell.length_c   1.000
_cell.angle_alpha   90.00
_cell.angle_beta   90.00
_cell.angle_gamma   90.00
#
_symmetry.space_group_name_H-M   'P 1'
#
loop_
_entity.id
_entity.type
_entity.pdbx_description
1 polymer ?
#
loop_
_entity_poly.entity_id
_entity_poly.type
_entity_poly.pdbx_seq_one_letter_code
_entity_poly.pdbx_strand_id
1 'polypeptide(L)'
;MHINDLSGSIIDSAFHVHKSLGPGLLESTYEACLKYELQKRKIKVLLQISLPVNYDGLKIDAGYRIDLLIENMIIVELKSVERIMPIHEAQILTYLKLSKLKV
;
A
#
# COMPACT_ATOMS: atom_id res chain seq x y z
N MET A 1 4.05 3.66 -18.44
CA MET A 1 2.94 4.40 -17.82
C MET A 1 3.55 5.55 -17.04
N HIS A 2 3.07 6.79 -17.20
CA HIS A 2 3.56 7.89 -16.37
C HIS A 2 3.04 7.70 -14.93
N ILE A 3 3.75 8.20 -13.92
CA ILE A 3 3.38 7.99 -12.51
C ILE A 3 1.96 8.49 -12.19
N ASN A 4 1.53 9.56 -12.85
CA ASN A 4 0.18 10.13 -12.73
C ASN A 4 -0.90 9.23 -13.36
N ASP A 5 -0.61 8.56 -14.47
CA ASP A 5 -1.58 7.64 -15.07
C ASP A 5 -1.73 6.39 -14.19
N LEU A 6 -0.61 5.93 -13.63
CA LEU A 6 -0.57 4.80 -12.71
C LEU A 6 -1.36 5.12 -11.42
N SER A 7 -1.15 6.29 -10.82
CA SER A 7 -1.93 6.71 -9.65
C SER A 7 -3.42 6.83 -9.95
N GLY A 8 -3.80 7.37 -11.11
CA GLY A 8 -5.19 7.39 -11.58
C GLY A 8 -5.80 5.99 -11.63
N SER A 9 -5.09 5.03 -12.24
CA SER A 9 -5.56 3.64 -12.32
C SER A 9 -5.69 2.96 -10.96
N ILE A 10 -4.83 3.30 -10.00
CA ILE A 10 -4.90 2.82 -8.63
C ILE A 10 -6.16 3.35 -7.93
N ILE A 11 -6.40 4.66 -8.04
CA ILE A 11 -7.56 5.32 -7.45
C ILE A 11 -8.85 4.75 -8.04
N ASP A 12 -8.93 4.59 -9.37
CA ASP A 12 -10.10 4.00 -10.04
C ASP A 12 -10.36 2.57 -9.58
N SER A 13 -9.30 1.78 -9.37
CA SER A 13 -9.39 0.42 -8.85
C SER A 13 -9.93 0.40 -7.42
N ALA A 14 -9.39 1.26 -6.55
CA ALA A 14 -9.82 1.37 -5.15
C ALA A 14 -11.28 1.86 -5.05
N PHE A 15 -11.67 2.83 -5.88
CA PHE A 15 -13.04 3.32 -5.96
C PHE A 15 -14.01 2.23 -6.43
N HIS A 16 -13.62 1.42 -7.43
CA HIS A 16 -14.42 0.29 -7.89
C HIS A 16 -14.65 -0.75 -6.78
N VAL A 17 -13.60 -1.09 -6.02
CA VAL A 17 -13.70 -1.99 -4.86
C VAL A 17 -14.65 -1.42 -3.82
N HIS A 18 -14.48 -0.16 -3.42
CA HIS A 18 -15.33 0.48 -2.41
C HIS A 18 -16.79 0.57 -2.87
N LYS A 19 -17.04 0.94 -4.12
CA LYS A 19 -18.40 1.00 -4.69
C LYS A 19 -19.09 -0.37 -4.70
N SER A 20 -18.32 -1.44 -4.86
CA SER A 20 -18.86 -2.81 -4.96
C SER A 20 -19.12 -3.44 -3.58
N LEU A 21 -18.27 -3.15 -2.60
CA LEU A 21 -18.31 -3.81 -1.29
C LEU A 21 -18.91 -2.95 -0.17
N GLY A 22 -18.88 -1.63 -0.32
CA GLY A 22 -19.20 -0.69 0.75
C GLY A 22 -18.15 -0.68 1.88
N PRO A 23 -18.39 0.12 2.93
CA PRO A 23 -17.52 0.20 4.12
C PRO A 23 -17.76 -0.96 5.11
N GLY A 24 -16.90 -1.10 6.13
CA GLY A 24 -17.10 -1.99 7.27
C GLY A 24 -16.34 -3.32 7.24
N LEU A 25 -15.59 -3.60 6.16
CA LEU A 25 -14.77 -4.79 6.03
C LEU A 25 -13.36 -4.60 6.62
N LEU A 26 -12.66 -5.72 6.84
CA LEU A 26 -11.26 -5.72 7.26
C LEU A 26 -10.35 -5.19 6.15
N GLU A 27 -9.24 -4.55 6.54
CA GLU A 27 -8.21 -4.05 5.60
C GLU A 27 -7.73 -5.14 4.63
N SER A 28 -7.52 -6.35 5.14
CA SER A 28 -7.12 -7.53 4.35
C SER A 28 -8.12 -7.89 3.24
N THR A 29 -9.41 -7.58 3.43
CA THR A 29 -10.42 -7.80 2.39
C THR A 29 -10.26 -6.79 1.26
N TYR A 30 -10.09 -5.51 1.60
CA TYR A 30 -9.82 -4.48 0.59
C TYR A 30 -8.48 -4.70 -0.12
N GLU A 31 -7.46 -5.17 0.59
CA GLU A 31 -6.16 -5.51 0.01
C GLU A 31 -6.29 -6.59 -1.07
N ALA A 32 -6.95 -7.71 -0.74
CA ALA A 32 -7.15 -8.80 -1.67
C ALA A 32 -7.93 -8.37 -2.91
N CYS A 33 -8.99 -7.57 -2.72
CA CYS A 33 -9.81 -7.06 -3.83
C CYS A 33 -9.06 -6.03 -4.69
N LEU A 34 -8.32 -5.11 -4.08
CA LEU A 34 -7.55 -4.10 -4.81
C LEU A 34 -6.44 -4.74 -5.63
N LYS A 35 -5.73 -5.73 -5.07
CA LYS A 35 -4.76 -6.53 -5.83
C LYS A 35 -5.41 -7.15 -7.06
N TYR A 36 -6.56 -7.81 -6.90
CA TYR A 36 -7.25 -8.44 -8.01
C TYR A 36 -7.63 -7.43 -9.11
N GLU A 37 -8.17 -6.27 -8.73
CA GLU A 37 -8.54 -5.20 -9.66
C GLU A 37 -7.35 -4.61 -10.42
N LEU A 38 -6.21 -4.43 -9.75
CA LEU A 38 -4.97 -3.98 -10.37
C LEU A 38 -4.38 -5.04 -11.32
N GLN A 39 -4.41 -6.31 -10.93
CA GLN A 39 -3.93 -7.41 -11.77
C GLN A 39 -4.77 -7.59 -13.04
N LYS A 40 -6.09 -7.39 -12.97
CA LYS A 40 -6.96 -7.36 -14.16
C LYS A 40 -6.55 -6.27 -15.16
N ARG A 41 -6.01 -5.16 -14.66
CA ARG A 41 -5.44 -4.06 -15.47
C ARG A 41 -4.00 -4.32 -15.89
N LYS A 42 -3.47 -5.52 -15.65
CA LYS A 42 -2.07 -5.93 -15.91
C LYS A 42 -1.03 -5.08 -15.17
N ILE A 43 -1.42 -4.49 -14.04
CA ILE A 43 -0.52 -3.73 -13.18
C ILE A 43 0.13 -4.70 -12.19
N LYS A 44 1.46 -4.64 -12.09
CA LYS A 44 2.23 -5.46 -11.15
C LYS A 44 2.03 -4.94 -9.72
N VAL A 45 1.63 -5.84 -8.83
CA VAL A 45 1.43 -5.55 -7.41
C VAL A 45 2.14 -6.60 -6.57
N LEU A 46 2.97 -6.14 -5.64
CA LEU A 46 3.54 -6.96 -4.57
C LEU A 46 2.81 -6.63 -3.26
N LEU A 47 2.50 -7.66 -2.47
CA LEU A 47 1.81 -7.48 -1.19
C LEU A 47 2.75 -7.70 0.00
N GLN A 48 2.45 -7.04 1.11
CA GLN A 48 3.00 -7.32 2.44
C GLN A 48 4.54 -7.41 2.44
N ILE A 49 5.18 -6.41 1.82
CA ILE A 49 6.64 -6.39 1.64
C ILE A 49 7.32 -6.02 2.94
N SER A 50 8.16 -6.93 3.46
CA SER A 50 8.93 -6.72 4.69
C SER A 50 9.93 -5.57 4.56
N LEU A 51 9.87 -4.65 5.53
CA LEU A 51 10.82 -3.56 5.70
C LEU A 51 11.60 -3.75 7.02
N PRO A 52 12.73 -4.48 7.01
CA PRO A 52 13.54 -4.62 8.19
C PRO A 52 14.19 -3.29 8.58
N VAL A 53 14.32 -3.07 9.89
CA VAL A 53 15.01 -1.90 10.45
C VAL A 53 16.44 -2.29 10.77
N ASN A 54 17.39 -1.41 10.47
CA ASN A 54 18.76 -1.56 10.96
C ASN A 54 18.84 -0.91 12.34
N TYR A 55 19.10 -1.71 13.37
CA TYR A 55 19.30 -1.26 14.74
C TYR A 55 20.59 -1.88 15.28
N ASP A 56 21.54 -1.04 15.66
CA ASP A 56 22.85 -1.47 16.18
C ASP A 56 23.57 -2.50 15.28
N GLY A 57 23.59 -2.23 13.97
CA GLY A 57 24.19 -3.13 12.98
C GLY A 57 23.39 -4.41 12.68
N LEU A 58 22.33 -4.70 13.44
CA LEU A 58 21.45 -5.85 13.23
C LEU A 58 20.26 -5.45 12.35
N LYS A 59 19.95 -6.29 11.35
CA LYS A 59 18.69 -6.23 10.60
C LYS A 59 17.58 -6.90 11.41
N ILE A 60 16.64 -6.11 11.90
CA ILE A 60 15.51 -6.57 12.70
C ILE A 60 14.24 -6.54 11.83
N ASP A 61 13.61 -7.70 11.66
CA ASP A 61 12.27 -7.78 11.09
C ASP A 61 11.22 -7.46 12.17
N ALA A 62 10.97 -6.18 12.40
CA ALA A 62 10.08 -5.67 13.45
C ALA A 62 8.61 -5.56 13.01
N GLY A 63 8.22 -6.23 11.92
CA GLY A 63 6.82 -6.28 11.47
C GLY A 63 6.37 -5.10 10.61
N TYR A 64 7.25 -4.19 10.19
CA TYR A 64 6.89 -3.18 9.18
C TYR A 64 6.65 -3.85 7.83
N ARG A 65 5.47 -3.64 7.27
CA ARG A 65 5.03 -4.22 5.99
C ARG A 65 4.42 -3.12 5.14
N ILE A 66 4.90 -3.00 3.90
CA ILE A 66 4.15 -2.25 2.88
C ILE A 66 2.99 -3.12 2.45
N ASP A 67 1.76 -2.62 2.59
CA ASP A 67 0.57 -3.35 2.14
C ASP A 67 0.66 -3.66 0.65
N LEU A 68 0.79 -2.63 -0.20
CA LEU A 68 0.96 -2.78 -1.64
C LEU A 68 2.16 -1.99 -2.15
N LEU A 69 3.04 -2.66 -2.91
CA LEU A 69 4.05 -2.02 -3.75
C LEU A 69 3.71 -2.24 -5.23
N ILE A 70 3.34 -1.16 -5.91
CA ILE A 70 2.80 -1.16 -7.27
C ILE A 70 3.87 -0.72 -8.26
N GLU A 71 4.12 -1.54 -9.28
CA GLU A 71 5.15 -1.33 -10.32
C GLU A 71 6.55 -1.02 -9.77
N ASN A 72 6.86 -1.43 -8.53
CA ASN A 72 8.08 -1.04 -7.81
C ASN A 72 8.26 0.48 -7.68
N MET A 73 7.18 1.26 -7.74
CA MET A 73 7.20 2.73 -7.79
C MET A 73 6.29 3.39 -6.76
N ILE A 74 5.07 2.85 -6.54
CA ILE A 74 4.07 3.46 -5.66
C ILE A 74 3.81 2.54 -4.48
N ILE A 75 3.94 3.08 -3.26
CA ILE A 75 3.47 2.45 -2.03
C ILE A 75 2.01 2.85 -1.83
N VAL A 76 1.15 1.88 -1.54
CA VAL A 76 -0.22 2.11 -1.08
C VAL A 76 -0.38 1.44 0.27
N GLU A 77 -0.79 2.22 1.26
CA GLU A 77 -1.19 1.77 2.59
C GLU A 77 -2.72 1.79 2.67
N LEU A 78 -3.32 0.68 3.09
CA LEU A 78 -4.76 0.58 3.24
C LEU A 78 -5.16 0.84 4.69
N LYS A 79 -6.28 1.54 4.88
CA LYS A 79 -6.87 1.73 6.20
C LYS A 79 -8.39 1.52 6.18
N SER A 80 -8.90 0.74 7.12
CA SER A 80 -10.33 0.56 7.38
C SER A 80 -10.63 1.08 8.78
N VAL A 81 -10.72 2.41 8.89
CA VAL A 81 -10.83 3.14 10.15
C VAL A 81 -11.84 4.27 9.99
N GLU A 82 -12.43 4.71 11.10
CA GLU A 82 -13.36 5.85 11.10
C GLU A 82 -12.68 7.15 10.65
N ARG A 83 -11.42 7.34 11.04
CA ARG A 83 -10.63 8.53 10.72
C ARG A 83 -9.17 8.20 10.50
N ILE A 84 -8.56 8.91 9.56
CA ILE A 84 -7.10 8.94 9.44
C ILE A 84 -6.54 9.74 10.61
N MET A 85 -5.52 9.17 11.27
CA MET A 85 -4.81 9.79 12.38
C MET A 85 -3.36 10.10 11.93
N PRO A 86 -2.69 11.10 12.54
CA PRO A 86 -1.30 11.45 12.19
C PRO A 86 -0.32 10.26 12.24
N ILE A 87 -0.59 9.25 13.06
CA ILE A 87 0.24 8.04 13.12
C ILE A 87 0.20 7.22 11.81
N HIS A 88 -0.92 7.23 11.08
CA HIS A 88 -1.02 6.55 9.78
C HIS A 88 -0.15 7.25 8.72
N GLU A 89 -0.10 8.59 8.74
CA GLU A 89 0.78 9.36 7.86
C GLU A 89 2.25 9.13 8.22
N ALA A 90 2.58 9.11 9.50
CA ALA A 90 3.94 8.84 9.99
C ALA A 90 4.43 7.43 9.60
N GLN A 91 3.52 6.45 9.53
CA GLN A 91 3.80 5.09 9.06
C GLN A 91 4.23 5.10 7.58
N ILE A 92 3.52 5.79 6.70
CA ILE A 92 3.87 5.90 5.27
C ILE A 92 5.24 6.59 5.10
N LEU A 93 5.50 7.67 5.84
CA LEU A 93 6.80 8.35 5.79
C LEU A 93 7.94 7.43 6.25
N THR A 94 7.68 6.57 7.23
CA THR A 94 8.64 5.55 7.66
C THR A 94 8.90 4.55 6.54
N TYR A 95 7.88 4.12 5.82
CA TYR A 95 8.03 3.20 4.68
C TYR A 95 8.82 3.80 3.53
N LEU A 96 8.59 5.07 3.19
CA LEU A 96 9.40 5.76 2.19
C LEU A 96 10.88 5.82 2.60
N LYS A 97 11.16 6.17 3.86
CA LYS A 97 12.54 6.21 4.39
C LYS A 97 13.22 4.83 4.35
N LEU A 98 12.51 3.76 4.72
CA LEU A 98 13.07 2.41 4.80
C LEU A 98 13.18 1.72 3.43
N SER A 99 12.25 1.98 2.51
CA SER A 99 12.18 1.33 1.19
C SER A 99 13.19 1.85 0.17
N LYS A 100 13.85 2.99 0.45
CA LYS A 100 14.75 3.69 -0.48
C LYS A 100 14.09 4.10 -1.81
N LEU A 101 12.76 4.08 -1.88
CA LEU A 101 12.04 4.63 -3.02
C LEU A 101 12.19 6.15 -3.03
N LYS A 102 12.20 6.73 -4.24
CA LYS A 102 12.28 8.19 -4.39
C LYS A 102 10.95 8.82 -3.99
N VAL A 103 11.04 9.98 -3.34
CA VAL A 103 9.91 10.89 -3.11
C VAL A 103 9.56 11.61 -4.41
#